data_AF-A0A973Z562-F1
#
_entry.id   AF-A0A973Z562-F1
#
_cell.length_a   1.000
_cell.length_b   1.000
_cell.length_c   1.000
_cell.angle_alpha   90.00
_cell.angle_beta   90.00
_cell.angle_gamma   90.00
#
_symmetry.space_group_name_H-M   'P 1'
#
loop_
_entity.id
_entity.type
_entity.pdbx_description
1 polymer ?
#
loop_
_entity_poly.entity_id
_entity_poly.type
_entity_poly.pdbx_seq_one_letter_code
_entity_poly.pdbx_strand_id
1 'polypeptide(L)'
;MVLSEMPADLLGGHRQVLAGAAATGRAPSREALDACRADGTRAAELGVPLRTLVDGALAAAEGLPDVLPALRRAVSALMEGYELAQLAALRGEETARKEFVDDLLQGRAERLAERAEHFGLRLAESYVVAAARGLREGDQDRIERDLVARFGSHNVLVAVRDGLLVCVAPATLPAAVGEFTHHVRARFPAGWRVGVGRAHRGPGGVVTSFREASGALELADALRLKIDVVKAADLLVFPVLLRDRSAIEDLVTSVLSPLLQARGGHEPLVETLEAVFAAHGNQAAAARRLGISPRAVTYRLERIRRLTGFSPDDPTQRFTLETAVLGARLLSWPWT
;
A
#
# COMPACT_ATOMS: atom_id res chain seq x y z
N MET A 1 21.04 22.67 22.47
CA MET A 1 19.83 23.29 21.90
C MET A 1 20.18 24.74 21.66
N VAL A 2 20.58 25.07 20.43
CA VAL A 2 21.02 26.43 20.07
C VAL A 2 19.78 27.32 20.11
N LEU A 3 19.78 28.37 20.94
CA LEU A 3 18.82 29.46 20.82
C LEU A 3 19.04 30.06 19.44
N SER A 4 18.19 29.73 18.47
CA SER A 4 18.21 30.39 17.17
C SER A 4 17.95 31.86 17.42
N GLU A 5 18.99 32.70 17.33
CA GLU A 5 18.81 34.14 17.28
C GLU A 5 17.88 34.48 16.12
N MET A 6 16.92 35.36 16.36
CA MET A 6 16.02 35.82 15.32
C MET A 6 16.82 36.61 14.27
N PRO A 7 16.65 36.34 12.97
CA PRO A 7 17.25 37.13 11.91
C PRO A 7 16.91 38.62 12.06
N ALA A 8 17.89 39.50 11.85
CA ALA A 8 17.73 40.94 12.07
C ALA A 8 16.64 41.58 11.17
N ASP A 9 16.40 41.00 10.00
CA ASP A 9 15.42 41.42 9.00
C ASP A 9 14.01 40.84 9.24
N LEU A 10 13.84 39.94 10.21
CA LEU A 10 12.53 39.43 10.61
C LEU A 10 11.76 40.53 11.37
N LEU A 11 10.42 40.55 11.24
CA LEU A 11 9.51 41.58 11.81
C LEU A 11 9.55 42.95 11.11
N GLY A 12 10.01 43.03 9.86
CA GLY A 12 10.05 44.29 9.11
C GLY A 12 8.66 44.91 8.93
N GLY A 13 7.67 44.10 8.53
CA GLY A 13 6.28 44.52 8.40
C GLY A 13 5.64 44.88 9.75
N HIS A 14 5.92 44.08 10.78
CA HIS A 14 5.47 44.35 12.15
C HIS A 14 5.97 45.70 12.69
N ARG A 15 7.26 46.00 12.53
CA ARG A 15 7.86 47.28 12.95
C ARG A 15 7.25 48.47 12.20
N GLN A 16 6.98 48.34 10.90
CA GLN A 16 6.30 49.38 10.12
C GLN A 16 4.87 49.65 10.62
N VAL A 17 4.13 48.59 10.96
CA VAL A 17 2.79 48.73 11.54
C VAL A 17 2.82 49.53 12.85
N LEU A 18 3.74 49.20 13.76
CA LEU A 18 3.86 49.88 15.04
C LEU A 18 4.28 51.35 14.88
N ALA A 19 5.26 51.63 14.02
CA ALA A 19 5.71 52.99 13.74
C ALA A 19 4.59 53.86 13.13
N GLY A 20 3.83 53.30 12.16
CA GLY A 20 2.70 54.00 11.55
C GLY A 20 1.57 54.29 12.54
N ALA A 21 1.28 53.34 13.45
CA ALA A 21 0.29 53.52 14.50
C ALA A 21 0.72 54.58 15.52
N ALA A 22 1.98 54.57 15.97
CA ALA A 22 2.53 55.56 16.88
C ALA A 22 2.50 56.98 16.27
N ALA A 23 2.76 57.11 14.97
CA ALA A 23 2.79 58.40 14.30
C ALA A 23 1.40 58.98 13.98
N THR A 24 0.40 58.13 13.73
CA THR A 24 -0.90 58.56 13.18
C THR A 24 -2.09 58.29 14.08
N GLY A 25 -1.96 57.42 15.09
CA GLY A 25 -3.06 56.91 15.91
C GLY A 25 -4.09 56.07 15.15
N ARG A 26 -3.84 55.77 13.86
CA ARG A 26 -4.79 55.04 13.01
C ARG A 26 -4.60 53.53 13.14
N ALA A 27 -5.69 52.81 12.95
CA ALA A 27 -5.67 51.36 12.88
C ALA A 27 -4.87 50.88 11.65
N PRO A 28 -4.13 49.76 11.75
CA PRO A 28 -3.36 49.24 10.63
C PRO A 28 -4.25 48.84 9.46
N SER A 29 -3.76 49.13 8.25
CA SER A 29 -4.41 48.74 6.99
C SER A 29 -4.33 47.23 6.77
N ARG A 30 -5.13 46.73 5.83
CA ARG A 30 -5.09 45.31 5.45
C ARG A 30 -3.71 44.91 4.91
N GLU A 31 -3.14 45.73 4.04
CA GLU A 31 -1.82 45.52 3.44
C GLU A 31 -0.71 45.44 4.51
N ALA A 32 -0.79 46.29 5.55
CA ALA A 32 0.18 46.27 6.63
C ALA A 32 0.04 45.00 7.51
N LEU A 33 -1.18 44.51 7.70
CA LEU A 33 -1.41 43.20 8.36
C LEU A 33 -1.00 42.02 7.47
N ASP A 34 -1.11 42.13 6.15
CA ASP A 34 -0.61 41.13 5.20
C ASP A 34 0.93 41.00 5.32
N ALA A 35 1.64 42.12 5.51
CA ALA A 35 3.09 42.11 5.77
C ALA A 35 3.44 41.43 7.12
N CYS A 36 2.67 41.67 8.19
CA CYS A 36 2.82 40.92 9.44
C CYS A 36 2.59 39.41 9.24
N ARG A 37 1.58 39.01 8.44
CA ARG A 37 1.37 37.59 8.09
C ARG A 37 2.59 37.01 7.35
N ALA A 38 3.16 37.74 6.40
CA ALA A 38 4.36 37.32 5.67
C ALA A 38 5.59 37.15 6.59
N ASP A 39 5.79 38.07 7.54
CA ASP A 39 6.83 37.94 8.57
C ASP A 39 6.64 36.64 9.40
N GLY A 40 5.39 36.33 9.76
CA GLY A 40 5.03 35.10 10.48
C GLY A 40 5.29 33.83 9.68
N THR A 41 4.94 33.83 8.39
CA THR A 41 5.24 32.73 7.47
C THR A 41 6.75 32.49 7.36
N ARG A 42 7.53 33.55 7.12
CA ARG A 42 8.98 33.44 7.01
C ARG A 42 9.63 32.95 8.31
N ALA A 43 9.11 33.37 9.47
CA ALA A 43 9.58 32.89 10.76
C ALA A 43 9.39 31.37 10.93
N ALA A 44 8.23 30.85 10.50
CA ALA A 44 7.95 29.41 10.53
C ALA A 44 8.90 28.63 9.59
N GLU A 45 9.13 29.12 8.37
CA GLU A 45 10.04 28.51 7.39
C GLU A 45 11.48 28.46 7.88
N LEU A 46 11.91 29.46 8.67
CA LEU A 46 13.23 29.51 9.29
C LEU A 46 13.34 28.70 10.60
N GLY A 47 12.25 28.06 11.06
CA GLY A 47 12.24 27.29 12.29
C GLY A 47 12.35 28.12 13.57
N VAL A 48 12.03 29.41 13.52
CA VAL A 48 12.05 30.29 14.70
C VAL A 48 10.92 29.87 15.65
N PRO A 49 11.18 29.60 16.94
CA PRO A 49 10.12 29.24 17.88
C PRO A 49 9.08 30.35 17.99
N LEU A 50 7.79 29.99 17.96
CA LEU A 50 6.68 30.96 18.08
C LEU A 50 6.83 31.88 19.30
N ARG A 51 7.30 31.34 20.42
CA ARG A 51 7.61 32.14 21.62
C ARG A 51 8.63 33.24 21.33
N THR A 52 9.75 32.90 20.67
CA THR A 52 10.81 33.85 20.31
C THR A 52 10.27 34.92 19.36
N LEU A 53 9.41 34.54 18.40
CA LEU A 53 8.76 35.47 17.48
C LEU A 53 7.86 36.48 18.22
N VAL A 54 7.02 35.99 19.14
CA VAL A 54 6.11 36.84 19.92
C VAL A 54 6.88 37.74 20.88
N ASP A 55 7.88 37.23 21.59
CA ASP A 55 8.73 38.01 22.50
C ASP A 55 9.43 39.15 21.73
N GLY A 56 9.96 38.87 20.53
CA GLY A 56 10.56 39.89 19.65
C GLY A 56 9.55 40.92 19.15
N ALA A 57 8.32 40.50 18.85
CA ALA A 57 7.25 41.39 18.42
C ALA A 57 6.78 42.33 19.54
N LEU A 58 6.73 41.85 20.78
CA LEU A 58 6.41 42.66 21.97
C LEU A 58 7.53 43.66 22.28
N ALA A 59 8.79 43.21 22.24
CA ALA A 59 9.95 44.09 22.44
C ALA A 59 9.98 45.24 21.43
N ALA A 60 9.57 45.00 20.18
CA ALA A 60 9.48 46.04 19.15
C ALA A 60 8.43 47.14 19.43
N ALA A 61 7.52 46.92 20.37
CA ALA A 61 6.52 47.91 20.80
C ALA A 61 6.94 48.71 22.03
N GLU A 62 8.02 48.30 22.72
CA GLU A 62 8.50 48.98 23.91
C GLU A 62 8.90 50.43 23.59
N GLY A 63 8.44 51.37 24.42
CA GLY A 63 8.73 52.80 24.26
C GLY A 63 7.89 53.53 23.21
N LEU A 64 7.00 52.85 22.47
CA LEU A 64 6.08 53.50 21.54
C LEU A 64 4.76 53.91 22.23
N PRO A 65 4.30 55.17 22.05
CA PRO A 65 3.04 55.62 22.64
C PRO A 65 1.82 55.06 21.89
N ASP A 66 0.76 54.71 22.62
CA ASP A 66 -0.58 54.37 22.11
C ASP A 66 -0.67 53.26 21.03
N VAL A 67 0.31 52.35 20.98
CA VAL A 67 0.35 51.28 19.96
C VAL A 67 -0.41 50.00 20.33
N LEU A 68 -0.94 49.86 21.55
CA LEU A 68 -1.50 48.60 22.04
C LEU A 68 -2.60 47.99 21.11
N PRO A 69 -3.54 48.77 20.53
CA PRO A 69 -4.52 48.22 19.59
C PRO A 69 -3.89 47.73 18.28
N ALA A 70 -2.88 48.44 17.78
CA ALA A 70 -2.15 48.06 16.59
C ALA A 70 -1.27 46.81 16.84
N LEU A 71 -0.58 46.77 17.98
CA LEU A 71 0.21 45.63 18.44
C LEU A 71 -0.62 44.36 18.51
N ARG A 72 -1.82 44.40 19.10
CA ARG A 72 -2.72 43.24 19.18
C ARG A 72 -3.03 42.69 17.78
N ARG A 73 -3.39 43.57 16.83
CA ARG A 73 -3.73 43.15 15.46
C ARG A 73 -2.50 42.62 14.70
N ALA A 74 -1.34 43.25 14.89
CA ALA A 74 -0.09 42.86 14.25
C ALA A 74 0.41 41.48 14.75
N VAL A 75 0.36 41.25 16.06
CA VAL A 75 0.73 39.96 16.67
C VAL A 75 -0.26 38.87 16.26
N SER A 76 -1.58 39.14 16.23
CA SER A 76 -2.55 38.19 15.68
C SER A 76 -2.24 37.81 14.22
N ALA A 77 -1.94 38.81 13.37
CA ALA A 77 -1.56 38.55 11.98
C ALA A 77 -0.24 37.75 11.86
N LEU A 78 0.78 38.04 12.68
CA LEU A 78 2.01 37.25 12.75
C LEU A 78 1.73 35.78 13.09
N MET A 79 0.92 35.53 14.13
CA MET A 79 0.57 34.18 14.55
C MET A 79 -0.25 33.44 13.48
N GLU A 80 -1.23 34.11 12.85
CA GLU A 80 -1.98 33.54 11.72
C GLU A 80 -1.06 33.08 10.59
N GLY A 81 -0.09 33.92 10.19
CA GLY A 81 0.87 33.59 9.13
C GLY A 81 1.80 32.43 9.51
N TYR A 82 2.23 32.38 10.76
CA TYR A 82 3.05 31.30 11.30
C TYR A 82 2.29 29.97 11.35
N GLU A 83 1.06 29.96 11.87
CA GLU A 83 0.21 28.77 11.97
C GLU A 83 -0.15 28.21 10.59
N LEU A 84 -0.53 29.07 9.64
CA LEU A 84 -0.81 28.66 8.26
C LEU A 84 0.41 28.04 7.60
N ALA A 85 1.61 28.61 7.80
CA ALA A 85 2.85 28.07 7.27
C ALA A 85 3.20 26.71 7.88
N GLN A 86 3.03 26.55 9.20
CA GLN A 86 3.22 25.25 9.87
C GLN A 86 2.24 24.18 9.36
N LEU A 87 0.96 24.52 9.21
CA LEU A 87 -0.03 23.60 8.64
C LEU A 87 0.27 23.26 7.17
N ALA A 88 0.74 24.23 6.39
CA ALA A 88 1.14 24.01 5.00
C ALA A 88 2.38 23.11 4.91
N ALA A 89 3.38 23.28 5.79
CA ALA A 89 4.55 22.44 5.86
C ALA A 89 4.19 20.99 6.18
N LEU A 90 3.33 20.76 7.18
CA LEU A 90 2.84 19.42 7.53
C LEU A 90 2.12 18.74 6.35
N ARG A 91 1.24 19.47 5.66
CA ARG A 91 0.53 18.96 4.47
C ARG A 91 1.48 18.70 3.30
N GLY A 92 2.49 19.55 3.12
CA GLY A 92 3.53 19.38 2.10
C GLY A 92 4.34 18.12 2.34
N GLU A 93 4.71 17.85 3.59
CA GLU A 93 5.44 16.63 3.99
C GLU A 93 4.60 15.37 3.79
N GLU A 94 3.32 15.39 4.17
CA GLU A 94 2.39 14.28 3.90
C GLU A 94 2.22 14.01 2.40
N THR A 95 2.10 15.07 1.60
CA THR A 95 1.97 14.96 0.13
C THR A 95 3.25 14.39 -0.48
N ALA A 96 4.42 14.92 -0.11
CA ALA A 96 5.71 14.44 -0.61
C ALA A 96 5.98 12.98 -0.22
N ARG A 97 5.50 12.55 0.96
CA ARG A 97 5.58 11.16 1.41
C ARG A 97 4.69 10.24 0.59
N LYS A 98 3.44 10.64 0.30
CA LYS A 98 2.53 9.90 -0.58
C LYS A 98 3.11 9.76 -1.99
N GLU A 99 3.58 10.86 -2.57
CA GLU A 99 4.26 10.86 -3.87
C GLU A 99 5.50 9.96 -3.88
N PHE A 100 6.31 9.98 -2.81
CA PHE A 100 7.48 9.11 -2.70
C PHE A 100 7.10 7.62 -2.69
N VAL A 101 6.07 7.22 -1.95
CA VAL A 101 5.62 5.82 -1.94
C VAL A 101 5.09 5.42 -3.32
N ASP A 102 4.34 6.29 -3.99
CA ASP A 102 3.86 6.03 -5.34
C ASP A 102 4.99 5.92 -6.36
N ASP A 103 6.01 6.80 -6.28
CA ASP A 103 7.24 6.76 -7.08
C ASP A 103 8.01 5.46 -6.85
N LEU A 104 8.15 5.07 -5.58
CA LEU A 104 8.82 3.85 -5.13
C LEU A 104 8.15 2.62 -5.74
N LEU A 105 6.84 2.49 -5.59
CA LEU A 105 6.08 1.34 -6.10
C LEU A 105 6.07 1.26 -7.63
N GLN A 106 6.26 2.40 -8.32
CA GLN A 106 6.42 2.43 -9.79
C GLN A 106 7.80 1.97 -10.26
N GLY A 107 8.77 1.79 -9.34
CA GLY A 107 10.14 1.44 -9.69
C GLY A 107 10.89 2.56 -10.41
N ARG A 108 10.42 3.82 -10.30
CA ARG A 108 11.12 5.01 -10.81
C ARG A 108 12.26 5.36 -9.85
N ALA A 109 13.31 4.54 -9.91
CA ALA A 109 14.26 4.36 -8.81
C ALA A 109 15.48 5.28 -8.81
N GLU A 110 15.69 6.07 -9.87
CA GLU A 110 16.98 6.76 -10.10
C GLU A 110 17.30 7.86 -9.08
N ARG A 111 16.35 8.25 -8.21
CA ARG A 111 16.56 9.24 -7.12
C ARG A 111 16.01 8.79 -5.75
N LEU A 112 15.91 7.48 -5.50
CA LEU A 112 15.26 6.97 -4.28
C LEU A 112 16.12 7.07 -3.01
N ALA A 113 17.45 7.00 -3.08
CA ALA A 113 18.28 6.83 -1.87
C ALA A 113 18.17 8.02 -0.88
N GLU A 114 18.31 9.26 -1.37
CA GLU A 114 18.22 10.46 -0.52
C GLU A 114 16.80 10.68 0.04
N ARG A 115 15.77 10.46 -0.79
CA ARG A 115 14.36 10.58 -0.34
C ARG A 115 13.94 9.44 0.59
N ALA A 116 14.50 8.24 0.41
CA ALA A 116 14.17 7.06 1.20
C ALA A 116 14.53 7.25 2.68
N GLU A 117 15.75 7.72 2.96
CA GLU A 117 16.17 7.97 4.35
C GLU A 117 15.29 9.03 5.02
N HIS A 118 14.93 10.09 4.29
CA HIS A 118 14.04 11.15 4.78
C HIS A 118 12.66 10.62 5.21
N PHE A 119 12.12 9.62 4.51
CA PHE A 119 10.82 8.99 4.85
C PHE A 119 10.94 7.70 5.68
N GLY A 120 12.11 7.42 6.28
CA GLY A 120 12.32 6.30 7.20
C GLY A 120 12.66 4.96 6.53
N LEU A 121 12.88 4.92 5.22
CA LEU A 121 13.35 3.73 4.51
C LEU A 121 14.88 3.64 4.52
N ARG A 122 15.41 2.63 5.19
CA ARG A 122 16.84 2.38 5.35
C ARG A 122 17.34 1.35 4.35
N LEU A 123 18.46 1.64 3.69
CA LEU A 123 19.05 0.75 2.68
C LEU A 123 19.43 -0.64 3.23
N ALA A 124 19.89 -0.70 4.48
CA ALA A 124 20.34 -1.95 5.11
C ALA A 124 19.19 -2.81 5.67
N GLU A 125 18.01 -2.22 5.87
CA GLU A 125 16.87 -2.90 6.45
C GLU A 125 16.09 -3.69 5.39
N SER A 126 15.38 -4.73 5.81
CA SER A 126 14.48 -5.48 4.92
C SER A 126 13.05 -5.06 5.16
N TYR A 127 12.28 -4.93 4.08
CA TYR A 127 10.88 -4.51 4.11
C TYR A 127 9.98 -5.60 3.58
N VAL A 128 8.79 -5.69 4.17
CA VAL A 128 7.67 -6.52 3.75
C VAL A 128 6.55 -5.59 3.31
N VAL A 129 5.88 -5.96 2.22
CA VAL A 129 4.71 -5.26 1.71
C VAL A 129 3.48 -6.14 1.84
N ALA A 130 2.41 -5.58 2.43
CA ALA A 130 1.08 -6.14 2.40
C ALA A 130 0.20 -5.30 1.46
N ALA A 131 -0.58 -5.95 0.60
CA ALA A 131 -1.48 -5.30 -0.34
C ALA A 131 -2.89 -5.85 -0.18
N ALA A 132 -3.90 -4.99 -0.04
CA ALA A 132 -5.27 -5.37 0.24
C ALA A 132 -6.22 -4.92 -0.88
N ARG A 133 -7.12 -5.81 -1.29
CA ARG A 133 -8.21 -5.51 -2.25
C ARG A 133 -9.53 -5.30 -1.51
N GLY A 134 -10.38 -4.42 -2.05
CA GLY A 134 -11.69 -4.10 -1.50
C GLY A 134 -11.75 -2.75 -0.78
N LEU A 135 -10.77 -1.88 -1.04
CA LEU A 135 -10.70 -0.54 -0.44
C LEU A 135 -11.95 0.28 -0.80
N ARG A 136 -12.52 0.96 0.19
CA ARG A 136 -13.56 1.99 0.00
C ARG A 136 -12.95 3.38 0.14
N GLU A 137 -13.62 4.38 -0.43
CA GLU A 137 -13.24 5.78 -0.24
C GLU A 137 -13.19 6.14 1.26
N GLY A 138 -12.12 6.81 1.67
CA GLY A 138 -11.90 7.26 3.05
C GLY A 138 -11.38 6.21 4.04
N ASP A 139 -11.26 4.93 3.66
CA ASP A 139 -10.67 3.91 4.52
C ASP A 139 -9.15 4.06 4.64
N GLN A 140 -8.47 4.51 3.58
CA GLN A 140 -7.01 4.72 3.57
C GLN A 140 -6.56 5.62 4.73
N ASP A 141 -7.08 6.85 4.82
CA ASP A 141 -6.62 7.83 5.82
C ASP A 141 -6.92 7.39 7.26
N ARG A 142 -7.94 6.54 7.47
CA ARG A 142 -8.23 5.96 8.79
C ARG A 142 -7.21 4.89 9.16
N ILE A 143 -6.96 3.96 8.25
CA ILE A 143 -6.00 2.86 8.46
C ILE A 143 -4.58 3.41 8.60
N GLU A 144 -4.21 4.39 7.78
CA GLU A 144 -2.92 5.07 7.87
C GLU A 144 -2.75 5.74 9.24
N ARG A 145 -3.75 6.52 9.70
CA ARG A 145 -3.69 7.16 11.03
C ARG A 145 -3.55 6.14 12.16
N ASP A 146 -4.32 5.05 12.14
CA ASP A 146 -4.28 4.03 13.18
C ASP A 146 -2.90 3.33 13.22
N LEU A 147 -2.33 3.00 12.05
CA LEU A 147 -1.01 2.39 11.94
C LEU A 147 0.11 3.35 12.37
N VAL A 148 0.06 4.60 11.94
CA VAL A 148 1.03 5.64 12.31
C VAL A 148 0.97 5.93 13.81
N ALA A 149 -0.22 6.00 14.41
CA ALA A 149 -0.38 6.20 15.84
C ALA A 149 0.24 5.07 16.66
N ARG A 150 0.15 3.82 16.17
CA ARG A 150 0.66 2.64 16.87
C ARG A 150 2.14 2.37 16.65
N PHE A 151 2.64 2.55 15.44
CA PHE A 151 3.99 2.15 15.04
C PHE A 151 4.92 3.31 14.73
N GLY A 152 4.40 4.54 14.59
CA GLY A 152 5.15 5.73 14.21
C GLY A 152 5.29 5.90 12.69
N SER A 153 5.30 7.15 12.24
CA SER A 153 5.34 7.52 10.82
C SER A 153 6.58 7.02 10.07
N HIS A 154 7.67 6.74 10.77
CA HIS A 154 8.92 6.28 10.16
C HIS A 154 8.99 4.76 9.98
N ASN A 155 8.08 4.00 10.60
CA ASN A 155 8.11 2.53 10.59
C ASN A 155 7.05 1.91 9.68
N VAL A 156 6.06 2.66 9.24
CA VAL A 156 5.01 2.17 8.35
C VAL A 156 4.72 3.20 7.28
N LEU A 157 4.51 2.76 6.04
CA LEU A 157 4.06 3.61 4.94
C LEU A 157 2.79 3.00 4.35
N VAL A 158 1.77 3.83 4.16
CA VAL A 158 0.49 3.40 3.56
C VAL A 158 0.24 4.20 2.30
N ALA A 159 -0.11 3.52 1.21
CA ALA A 159 -0.44 4.14 -0.06
C ALA A 159 -1.50 3.33 -0.80
N VAL A 160 -1.99 3.85 -1.92
CA VAL A 160 -2.92 3.14 -2.79
C VAL A 160 -2.29 2.96 -4.15
N ARG A 161 -2.21 1.72 -4.62
CA ARG A 161 -1.58 1.38 -5.89
C ARG A 161 -2.39 0.33 -6.64
N ASP A 162 -2.71 0.61 -7.91
CA ASP A 162 -3.46 -0.29 -8.79
C ASP A 162 -4.78 -0.80 -8.14
N GLY A 163 -5.46 0.09 -7.39
CA GLY A 163 -6.69 -0.23 -6.66
C GLY A 163 -6.49 -1.02 -5.36
N LEU A 164 -5.24 -1.27 -4.95
CA LEU A 164 -4.87 -1.96 -3.72
C LEU A 164 -4.43 -0.97 -2.65
N LEU A 165 -4.88 -1.16 -1.41
CA LEU A 165 -4.29 -0.48 -0.26
C LEU A 165 -2.99 -1.20 0.09
N VAL A 166 -1.88 -0.48 0.13
CA VAL A 166 -0.53 -1.02 0.34
C VAL A 166 0.00 -0.54 1.68
N CYS A 167 0.55 -1.45 2.46
CA CYS A 167 1.29 -1.17 3.69
C CYS A 167 2.72 -1.71 3.57
N VAL A 168 3.69 -0.82 3.69
CA VAL A 168 5.12 -1.15 3.75
C VAL A 168 5.56 -1.09 5.21
N ALA A 169 6.20 -2.14 5.70
CA ALA A 169 6.75 -2.20 7.04
C ALA A 169 8.10 -2.91 7.06
N PRO A 170 9.01 -2.56 7.99
CA PRO A 170 10.19 -3.34 8.26
C PRO A 170 9.85 -4.80 8.58
N ALA A 171 10.66 -5.72 8.08
CA ALA A 171 10.54 -7.15 8.36
C ALA A 171 10.75 -7.47 9.85
N THR A 172 11.44 -6.59 10.57
CA THR A 172 11.62 -6.60 12.04
C THR A 172 10.34 -6.26 12.80
N LEU A 173 9.32 -5.71 12.12
CA LEU A 173 8.04 -5.30 12.69
C LEU A 173 6.85 -6.09 12.09
N PRO A 174 6.76 -7.42 12.29
CA PRO A 174 5.66 -8.22 11.73
C PRO A 174 4.28 -7.83 12.27
N ALA A 175 4.22 -7.19 13.46
CA ALA A 175 2.99 -6.68 14.05
C ALA A 175 2.28 -5.64 13.16
N ALA A 176 3.03 -4.86 12.36
CA ALA A 176 2.43 -3.88 11.45
C ALA A 176 1.59 -4.52 10.34
N VAL A 177 2.07 -5.62 9.74
CA VAL A 177 1.31 -6.39 8.74
C VAL A 177 0.08 -7.05 9.35
N GLY A 178 0.21 -7.57 10.58
CA GLY A 178 -0.91 -8.13 11.33
C GLY A 178 -2.00 -7.10 11.63
N GLU A 179 -1.60 -5.91 12.07
CA GLU A 179 -2.52 -4.80 12.36
C GLU A 179 -3.18 -4.27 11.09
N PHE A 180 -2.41 -4.10 10.02
CA PHE A 180 -2.95 -3.73 8.71
C PHE A 180 -4.04 -4.72 8.26
N THR A 181 -3.78 -6.02 8.37
CA THR A 181 -4.73 -7.08 8.04
C THR A 181 -5.98 -7.01 8.93
N HIS A 182 -5.81 -6.73 10.23
CA HIS A 182 -6.92 -6.54 11.16
C HIS A 182 -7.82 -5.38 10.74
N HIS A 183 -7.23 -4.23 10.38
CA HIS A 183 -7.99 -3.07 9.91
C HIS A 183 -8.74 -3.35 8.60
N VAL A 184 -8.09 -4.01 7.64
CA VAL A 184 -8.71 -4.45 6.38
C VAL A 184 -9.93 -5.31 6.68
N ARG A 185 -9.77 -6.36 7.49
CA ARG A 185 -10.88 -7.26 7.89
C ARG A 185 -12.05 -6.52 8.54
N ALA A 186 -11.76 -5.49 9.35
CA ALA A 186 -12.77 -4.76 10.10
C ALA A 186 -13.55 -3.74 9.25
N ARG A 187 -12.96 -3.20 8.18
CA ARG A 187 -13.50 -2.06 7.43
C ARG A 187 -13.97 -2.42 6.01
N PHE A 188 -13.31 -3.39 5.38
CA PHE A 188 -13.57 -3.74 3.99
C PHE A 188 -14.83 -4.63 3.87
N PRO A 189 -15.54 -4.60 2.72
CA PRO A 189 -16.65 -5.50 2.45
C PRO A 189 -16.22 -6.98 2.45
N ALA A 190 -17.21 -7.87 2.55
CA ALA A 190 -16.98 -9.30 2.35
C ALA A 190 -16.30 -9.57 1.00
N GLY A 191 -15.37 -10.53 0.98
CA GLY A 191 -14.52 -10.80 -0.19
C GLY A 191 -13.22 -9.98 -0.22
N TRP A 192 -12.87 -9.27 0.86
CA TRP A 192 -11.55 -8.68 1.04
C TRP A 192 -10.46 -9.75 1.00
N ARG A 193 -9.27 -9.36 0.53
CA ARG A 193 -8.09 -10.24 0.53
C ARG A 193 -6.83 -9.41 0.72
N VAL A 194 -5.87 -9.96 1.44
CA VAL A 194 -4.54 -9.38 1.67
C VAL A 194 -3.48 -10.31 1.11
N GLY A 195 -2.68 -9.80 0.17
CA GLY A 195 -1.45 -10.43 -0.29
C GLY A 195 -0.27 -9.93 0.55
N VAL A 196 0.65 -10.81 0.92
CA VAL A 196 1.85 -10.45 1.70
C VAL A 196 3.09 -10.94 0.95
N GLY A 197 3.94 -10.00 0.56
CA GLY A 197 5.22 -10.26 -0.07
C GLY A 197 6.26 -10.79 0.91
N ARG A 198 7.42 -11.21 0.41
CA ARG A 198 8.55 -11.61 1.25
C ARG A 198 9.37 -10.39 1.66
N ALA A 199 10.23 -10.58 2.66
CA ALA A 199 11.16 -9.55 3.10
C ALA A 199 12.29 -9.38 2.08
N HIS A 200 12.53 -8.16 1.63
CA HIS A 200 13.63 -7.82 0.72
C HIS A 200 14.34 -6.54 1.18
N ARG A 201 15.64 -6.44 0.91
CA ARG A 201 16.47 -5.32 1.41
C ARG A 201 16.26 -4.01 0.65
N GLY A 202 16.24 -2.92 1.42
CA GLY A 202 16.22 -1.55 0.94
C GLY A 202 14.95 -1.16 0.15
N PRO A 203 14.94 0.05 -0.44
CA PRO A 203 13.81 0.55 -1.22
C PRO A 203 13.47 -0.32 -2.44
N GLY A 204 14.47 -0.83 -3.16
CA GLY A 204 14.24 -1.79 -4.26
C GLY A 204 13.58 -3.10 -3.79
N GLY A 205 13.83 -3.48 -2.53
CA GLY A 205 13.16 -4.59 -1.88
C GLY A 205 11.67 -4.36 -1.65
N VAL A 206 11.25 -3.13 -1.34
CA VAL A 206 9.83 -2.76 -1.22
C VAL A 206 9.09 -3.05 -2.53
N VAL A 207 9.68 -2.67 -3.67
CA VAL A 207 9.09 -2.92 -5.00
C VAL A 207 8.96 -4.41 -5.28
N THR A 208 10.00 -5.18 -4.97
CA THR A 208 10.00 -6.64 -5.15
C THR A 208 8.93 -7.29 -4.26
N SER A 209 8.85 -6.89 -2.99
CA SER A 209 7.84 -7.38 -2.05
C SER A 209 6.42 -7.00 -2.47
N PHE A 210 6.22 -5.79 -3.02
CA PHE A 210 4.93 -5.37 -3.55
C PHE A 210 4.48 -6.20 -4.76
N ARG A 211 5.38 -6.47 -5.72
CA ARG A 211 5.11 -7.36 -6.86
C ARG A 211 4.75 -8.77 -6.42
N GLU A 212 5.42 -9.27 -5.38
CA GLU A 212 5.08 -10.57 -4.79
C GLU A 212 3.71 -10.56 -4.11
N ALA A 213 3.39 -9.51 -3.35
CA ALA A 213 2.10 -9.37 -2.66
C ALA A 213 0.93 -9.29 -3.66
N SER A 214 1.06 -8.44 -4.69
CA SER A 214 0.07 -8.30 -5.76
C SER A 214 -0.06 -9.58 -6.60
N GLY A 215 1.06 -10.18 -7.03
CA GLY A 215 1.06 -11.46 -7.74
C GLY A 215 0.45 -12.60 -6.92
N ALA A 216 0.63 -12.61 -5.59
CA ALA A 216 -0.02 -13.59 -4.73
C ALA A 216 -1.57 -13.44 -4.73
N LEU A 217 -2.09 -12.21 -4.82
CA LEU A 217 -3.53 -11.98 -4.97
C LEU A 217 -4.05 -12.52 -6.30
N GLU A 218 -3.35 -12.24 -7.40
CA GLU A 218 -3.70 -12.71 -8.74
C GLU A 218 -3.69 -14.25 -8.82
N LEU A 219 -2.63 -14.88 -8.27
CA LEU A 219 -2.54 -16.33 -8.18
C LEU A 219 -3.66 -16.93 -7.34
N ALA A 220 -4.01 -16.30 -6.22
CA ALA A 220 -5.11 -16.78 -5.38
C ALA A 220 -6.47 -16.72 -6.10
N ASP A 221 -6.68 -15.72 -6.97
CA ASP A 221 -7.88 -15.61 -7.80
C ASP A 221 -7.89 -16.70 -8.87
N ALA A 222 -6.80 -16.83 -9.63
CA ALA A 222 -6.68 -17.82 -10.70
C ALA A 222 -6.83 -19.26 -10.18
N LEU A 223 -6.27 -19.55 -9.00
CA LEU A 223 -6.37 -20.86 -8.34
C LEU A 223 -7.67 -21.05 -7.55
N ARG A 224 -8.52 -20.00 -7.46
CA ARG A 224 -9.78 -19.99 -6.69
C ARG A 224 -9.59 -20.39 -5.23
N LEU A 225 -8.52 -19.90 -4.61
CA LEU A 225 -8.22 -20.21 -3.21
C LEU A 225 -9.28 -19.57 -2.30
N LYS A 226 -9.62 -20.25 -1.19
CA LYS A 226 -10.55 -19.77 -0.16
C LYS A 226 -9.81 -19.31 1.09
N ILE A 227 -8.76 -18.52 0.89
CA ILE A 227 -7.97 -17.89 1.95
C ILE A 227 -8.01 -16.37 1.77
N ASP A 228 -8.14 -15.65 2.88
CA ASP A 228 -8.25 -14.18 2.86
C ASP A 228 -6.88 -13.51 3.00
N VAL A 229 -5.90 -14.21 3.59
CA VAL A 229 -4.51 -13.74 3.71
C VAL A 229 -3.61 -14.70 2.94
N VAL A 230 -2.98 -14.19 1.89
CA VAL A 230 -2.18 -14.98 0.94
C VAL A 230 -0.74 -14.53 1.04
N LYS A 231 0.15 -15.43 1.47
CA LYS A 231 1.58 -15.13 1.52
C LYS A 231 2.22 -15.59 0.22
N ALA A 232 2.99 -14.71 -0.41
CA ALA A 232 3.74 -15.05 -1.61
C ALA A 232 4.72 -16.22 -1.39
N ALA A 233 5.25 -16.34 -0.16
CA ALA A 233 6.10 -17.46 0.25
C ALA A 233 5.43 -18.83 0.09
N ASP A 234 4.11 -18.91 0.26
CA ASP A 234 3.34 -20.16 0.16
C ASP A 234 3.01 -20.53 -1.30
N LEU A 235 3.24 -19.60 -2.23
CA LEU A 235 2.86 -19.74 -3.65
C LEU A 235 4.08 -19.76 -4.60
N LEU A 236 5.31 -19.88 -4.10
CA LEU A 236 6.53 -19.74 -4.90
C LEU A 236 6.66 -20.74 -6.06
N VAL A 237 5.98 -21.89 -5.99
CA VAL A 237 5.98 -22.88 -7.08
C VAL A 237 5.27 -22.36 -8.33
N PHE A 238 4.22 -21.55 -8.19
CA PHE A 238 3.41 -21.10 -9.33
C PHE A 238 4.14 -20.10 -10.23
N PRO A 239 4.84 -19.07 -9.72
CA PRO A 239 5.70 -18.24 -10.55
C PRO A 239 6.78 -19.04 -11.28
N VAL A 240 7.31 -20.11 -10.67
CA VAL A 240 8.30 -20.98 -11.34
C VAL A 240 7.66 -21.71 -12.52
N LEU A 241 6.47 -22.29 -12.32
CA LEU A 241 5.71 -22.95 -13.40
C LEU A 241 5.40 -21.97 -14.54
N LEU A 242 5.05 -20.72 -14.22
CA LEU A 242 4.66 -19.72 -15.21
C LEU A 242 5.83 -19.01 -15.90
N ARG A 243 7.09 -19.29 -15.54
CA ARG A 243 8.26 -18.71 -16.23
C ARG A 243 8.35 -19.14 -17.69
N ASP A 244 8.03 -20.40 -17.97
CA ASP A 244 7.92 -20.94 -19.32
C ASP A 244 6.46 -21.18 -19.66
N ARG A 245 5.77 -20.07 -19.97
CA ARG A 245 4.35 -20.09 -20.29
C ARG A 245 4.05 -21.02 -21.46
N SER A 246 4.88 -21.02 -22.50
CA SER A 246 4.75 -21.92 -23.65
C SER A 246 4.76 -23.40 -23.25
N ALA A 247 5.69 -23.82 -22.38
CA ALA A 247 5.74 -25.20 -21.94
C ALA A 247 4.49 -25.61 -21.15
N ILE A 248 3.91 -24.71 -20.34
CA ILE A 248 2.64 -24.98 -19.64
C ILE A 248 1.48 -25.03 -20.63
N GLU A 249 1.43 -24.15 -21.63
CA GLU A 249 0.41 -24.18 -22.69
C GLU A 249 0.48 -25.50 -23.48
N ASP A 250 1.67 -25.95 -23.85
CA ASP A 250 1.88 -27.24 -24.52
C ASP A 250 1.44 -28.42 -23.64
N LEU A 251 1.77 -28.40 -22.35
CA LEU A 251 1.34 -29.41 -21.38
C LEU A 251 -0.19 -29.45 -21.28
N VAL A 252 -0.84 -28.30 -21.07
CA VAL A 252 -2.30 -28.17 -21.00
C VAL A 252 -2.94 -28.69 -22.30
N THR A 253 -2.38 -28.29 -23.44
CA THR A 253 -2.89 -28.67 -24.75
C THR A 253 -2.80 -30.19 -24.94
N SER A 254 -1.63 -30.78 -24.68
CA SER A 254 -1.39 -32.21 -24.85
C SER A 254 -2.23 -33.06 -23.90
N VAL A 255 -2.45 -32.62 -22.66
CA VAL A 255 -3.07 -33.44 -21.62
C VAL A 255 -4.58 -33.23 -21.55
N LEU A 256 -5.08 -32.00 -21.70
CA LEU A 256 -6.48 -31.65 -21.43
C LEU A 256 -7.32 -31.38 -22.68
N SER A 257 -6.72 -30.95 -23.81
CA SER A 257 -7.51 -30.74 -25.05
C SER A 257 -8.24 -31.99 -25.57
N PRO A 258 -7.74 -33.22 -25.40
CA PRO A 258 -8.53 -34.41 -25.73
C PRO A 258 -9.87 -34.50 -24.99
N LEU A 259 -9.99 -33.88 -23.81
CA LEU A 259 -11.25 -33.81 -23.05
C LEU A 259 -12.32 -32.95 -23.74
N LEU A 260 -11.93 -32.00 -24.61
CA LEU A 260 -12.88 -31.19 -25.39
C LEU A 260 -13.75 -32.04 -26.32
N GLN A 261 -13.24 -33.21 -26.73
CA GLN A 261 -13.98 -34.17 -27.57
C GLN A 261 -14.96 -35.03 -26.76
N ALA A 262 -15.02 -34.85 -25.44
CA ALA A 262 -15.95 -35.61 -24.61
C ALA A 262 -17.40 -35.17 -24.87
N ARG A 263 -18.23 -36.11 -25.34
CA ARG A 263 -19.69 -36.01 -25.27
C ARG A 263 -20.15 -35.59 -23.84
N GLY A 264 -20.80 -34.43 -23.73
CA GLY A 264 -21.22 -33.84 -22.45
C GLY A 264 -20.27 -32.75 -21.90
N GLY A 265 -19.27 -32.32 -22.67
CA GLY A 265 -18.34 -31.26 -22.28
C GLY A 265 -17.11 -31.79 -21.53
N HIS A 266 -16.08 -30.95 -21.47
CA HIS A 266 -14.84 -31.24 -20.76
C HIS A 266 -14.96 -30.89 -19.26
N GLU A 267 -15.83 -29.95 -18.93
CA GLU A 267 -16.02 -29.35 -17.61
C GLU A 267 -16.26 -30.43 -16.53
N PRO A 268 -17.19 -31.39 -16.70
CA PRO A 268 -17.42 -32.40 -15.67
C PRO A 268 -16.22 -33.34 -15.44
N LEU A 269 -15.35 -33.50 -16.45
CA LEU A 269 -14.15 -34.33 -16.35
C LEU A 269 -13.04 -33.57 -15.62
N VAL A 270 -12.83 -32.29 -15.95
CA VAL A 270 -11.88 -31.42 -15.23
C VAL A 270 -12.30 -31.25 -13.77
N GLU A 271 -13.58 -30.98 -13.49
CA GLU A 271 -14.13 -30.94 -12.11
C GLU A 271 -13.88 -32.24 -11.34
N THR A 272 -13.93 -33.38 -12.04
CA THR A 272 -13.66 -34.68 -11.42
C THR A 272 -12.19 -34.82 -11.03
N LEU A 273 -11.26 -34.42 -11.91
CA LEU A 273 -9.82 -34.39 -11.59
C LEU A 273 -9.55 -33.48 -10.39
N GLU A 274 -10.08 -32.27 -10.40
CA GLU A 274 -9.92 -31.30 -9.31
C GLU A 274 -10.43 -31.85 -7.96
N ALA A 275 -11.61 -32.47 -7.95
CA ALA A 275 -12.18 -33.06 -6.75
C ALA A 275 -11.37 -34.25 -6.23
N VAL A 276 -10.80 -35.05 -7.13
CA VAL A 276 -9.94 -36.19 -6.79
C VAL A 276 -8.60 -35.72 -6.22
N PHE A 277 -7.97 -34.71 -6.83
CA PHE A 277 -6.71 -34.13 -6.31
C PHE A 277 -6.92 -33.48 -4.95
N ALA A 278 -7.99 -32.69 -4.78
CA ALA A 278 -8.36 -32.11 -3.49
C ALA A 278 -8.70 -33.15 -2.41
N ALA A 279 -9.02 -34.38 -2.80
CA ALA A 279 -9.26 -35.52 -1.92
C ALA A 279 -8.05 -36.46 -1.82
N HIS A 280 -6.87 -36.02 -2.28
CA HIS A 280 -5.62 -36.79 -2.33
C HIS A 280 -5.72 -38.15 -3.04
N GLY A 281 -6.65 -38.29 -3.99
CA GLY A 281 -6.91 -39.54 -4.73
C GLY A 281 -8.11 -40.33 -4.20
N ASN A 282 -8.71 -39.94 -3.07
CA ASN A 282 -9.87 -40.64 -2.51
C ASN A 282 -11.14 -40.38 -3.33
N GLN A 283 -11.49 -41.32 -4.21
CA GLN A 283 -12.65 -41.24 -5.10
C GLN A 283 -13.99 -41.12 -4.34
N ALA A 284 -14.13 -41.77 -3.17
CA ALA A 284 -15.36 -41.69 -2.38
C ALA A 284 -15.53 -40.29 -1.75
N ALA A 285 -14.43 -39.68 -1.31
CA ALA A 285 -14.45 -38.30 -0.83
C ALA A 285 -14.70 -37.31 -1.98
N ALA A 286 -14.10 -37.53 -3.15
CA ALA A 286 -14.36 -36.74 -4.36
C ALA A 286 -15.84 -36.83 -4.78
N ALA A 287 -16.42 -38.03 -4.76
CA ALA A 287 -17.84 -38.26 -5.07
C ALA A 287 -18.78 -37.46 -4.16
N ARG A 288 -18.51 -37.45 -2.84
CA ARG A 288 -19.26 -36.62 -1.88
C ARG A 288 -19.14 -35.13 -2.17
N ARG A 289 -17.93 -34.65 -2.54
CA ARG A 289 -17.70 -33.24 -2.89
C ARG A 289 -18.45 -32.81 -4.16
N LEU A 290 -18.56 -33.72 -5.13
CA LEU A 290 -19.24 -33.49 -6.40
C LEU A 290 -20.76 -33.76 -6.36
N GLY A 291 -21.28 -34.33 -5.27
CA GLY A 291 -22.69 -34.72 -5.16
C GLY A 291 -23.10 -35.85 -6.10
N ILE A 292 -22.17 -36.73 -6.49
CA ILE A 292 -22.42 -37.87 -7.40
C ILE A 292 -22.04 -39.20 -6.74
N SER A 293 -22.42 -40.32 -7.37
CA SER A 293 -22.05 -41.65 -6.87
C SER A 293 -20.55 -41.95 -7.06
N PRO A 294 -19.92 -42.77 -6.20
CA PRO A 294 -18.55 -43.23 -6.42
C PRO A 294 -18.35 -43.90 -7.79
N ARG A 295 -19.35 -44.67 -8.25
CA ARG A 295 -19.33 -45.29 -9.59
C ARG A 295 -19.26 -44.26 -10.72
N ALA A 296 -19.93 -43.12 -10.56
CA ALA A 296 -19.87 -42.04 -11.54
C ALA A 296 -18.48 -41.39 -11.59
N VAL A 297 -17.82 -41.21 -10.44
CA VAL A 297 -16.41 -40.76 -10.39
C VAL A 297 -15.51 -41.76 -11.11
N THR A 298 -15.59 -43.05 -10.77
CA THR A 298 -14.79 -44.10 -11.42
C THR A 298 -15.01 -44.10 -12.94
N TYR A 299 -16.25 -44.01 -13.40
CA TYR A 299 -16.57 -43.93 -14.82
C TYR A 299 -15.94 -42.70 -15.51
N ARG A 300 -16.00 -41.52 -14.86
CA ARG A 300 -15.39 -40.30 -15.39
C ARG A 300 -13.86 -40.39 -15.45
N LEU A 301 -13.22 -40.96 -14.42
CA LEU A 301 -11.77 -41.18 -14.42
C LEU A 301 -11.33 -42.16 -15.51
N GLU A 302 -12.06 -43.27 -15.68
CA GLU A 302 -11.82 -44.21 -16.79
C GLU A 302 -12.00 -43.54 -18.15
N ARG A 303 -12.97 -42.63 -18.27
CA ARG A 303 -13.17 -41.85 -19.48
C ARG A 303 -12.02 -40.87 -19.75
N ILE A 304 -11.55 -40.17 -18.73
CA ILE A 304 -10.36 -39.30 -18.82
C ILE A 304 -9.18 -40.12 -19.33
N ARG A 305 -8.89 -41.26 -18.69
CA ARG A 305 -7.80 -42.15 -19.10
C ARG A 305 -7.89 -42.57 -20.56
N ARG A 306 -9.08 -42.93 -21.06
CA ARG A 306 -9.26 -43.30 -22.47
C ARG A 306 -9.05 -42.14 -23.44
N LEU A 307 -9.41 -40.92 -23.06
CA LEU A 307 -9.30 -39.74 -23.92
C LEU A 307 -7.87 -39.16 -23.93
N THR A 308 -7.24 -39.09 -22.76
CA THR A 308 -5.96 -38.39 -22.58
C THR A 308 -4.76 -39.35 -22.59
N GLY A 309 -4.98 -40.64 -22.33
CA GLY A 309 -3.92 -41.62 -22.11
C GLY A 309 -3.29 -41.57 -20.71
N PHE A 310 -3.67 -40.62 -19.86
CA PHE A 310 -3.11 -40.45 -18.51
C PHE A 310 -4.04 -41.05 -17.44
N SER A 311 -3.45 -41.83 -16.53
CA SER A 311 -4.11 -42.44 -15.39
C SER A 311 -3.84 -41.65 -14.10
N PRO A 312 -4.87 -41.27 -13.32
CA PRO A 312 -4.69 -40.63 -12.02
C PRO A 312 -4.19 -41.59 -10.93
N ASP A 313 -4.17 -42.90 -11.20
CA ASP A 313 -3.68 -43.92 -10.27
C ASP A 313 -2.16 -44.14 -10.38
N ASP A 314 -1.54 -43.75 -11.50
CA ASP A 314 -0.09 -43.73 -11.65
C ASP A 314 0.49 -42.42 -11.09
N PRO A 315 1.47 -42.45 -10.17
CA PRO A 315 1.98 -41.24 -9.53
C PRO A 315 2.53 -40.18 -10.51
N THR A 316 3.22 -40.62 -11.56
CA THR A 316 3.85 -39.71 -12.53
C THR A 316 2.78 -39.06 -13.41
N GLN A 317 1.88 -39.86 -13.96
CA GLN A 317 0.79 -39.39 -14.80
C GLN A 317 -0.22 -38.54 -14.00
N ARG A 318 -0.45 -38.88 -12.72
CA ARG A 318 -1.23 -38.06 -11.81
C ARG A 318 -0.61 -36.68 -11.64
N PHE A 319 0.70 -36.60 -11.39
CA PHE A 319 1.39 -35.32 -11.28
C PHE A 319 1.30 -34.50 -12.58
N THR A 320 1.42 -35.16 -13.74
CA THR A 320 1.20 -34.53 -15.06
C THR A 320 -0.23 -33.96 -15.19
N LEU A 321 -1.25 -34.76 -14.85
CA LEU A 321 -2.65 -34.31 -14.88
C LEU A 321 -2.91 -33.16 -13.89
N GLU A 322 -2.38 -33.24 -12.68
CA GLU A 322 -2.52 -32.22 -11.65
C GLU A 322 -1.86 -30.90 -12.08
N THR A 323 -0.66 -30.97 -12.63
CA THR A 323 0.04 -29.80 -13.18
C THR A 323 -0.70 -29.21 -14.37
N ALA A 324 -1.23 -30.04 -15.27
CA ALA A 324 -2.03 -29.57 -16.41
C ALA A 324 -3.33 -28.89 -15.95
N VAL A 325 -4.03 -29.45 -14.96
CA VAL A 325 -5.25 -28.82 -14.40
C VAL A 325 -4.93 -27.50 -13.72
N LEU A 326 -3.83 -27.41 -12.97
CA LEU A 326 -3.37 -26.15 -12.38
C LEU A 326 -2.99 -25.12 -13.46
N GLY A 327 -2.26 -25.55 -14.49
CA GLY A 327 -1.90 -24.71 -15.65
C GLY A 327 -3.13 -24.19 -16.38
N ALA A 328 -4.12 -25.06 -16.63
CA ALA A 328 -5.39 -24.67 -17.26
C ALA A 328 -6.12 -23.60 -16.47
N ARG A 329 -6.17 -23.70 -15.13
CA ARG A 329 -6.74 -22.65 -14.27
C ARG A 329 -5.97 -21.35 -14.36
N LEU A 330 -4.64 -21.41 -14.25
CA LEU A 330 -3.77 -20.23 -14.29
C LEU A 330 -3.83 -19.49 -15.63
N LEU A 331 -4.02 -20.22 -16.73
CA LEU A 331 -4.05 -19.69 -18.10
C LEU A 331 -5.47 -19.49 -18.64
N SER A 332 -6.50 -19.69 -17.81
CA SER A 332 -7.91 -19.60 -18.20
C SER A 332 -8.27 -20.42 -19.44
N TRP A 333 -7.75 -21.64 -19.50
CA TRP A 333 -8.11 -22.62 -20.54
C TRP A 333 -9.55 -23.14 -20.31
N PRO A 334 -10.32 -23.44 -21.36
CA PRO A 334 -9.95 -23.41 -22.79
C PRO A 334 -9.84 -21.99 -23.35
N TRP A 335 -8.81 -21.78 -24.17
CA TRP A 335 -8.65 -20.53 -24.91
C TRP A 335 -9.69 -20.48 -26.02
N THR A 336 -10.49 -19.42 -26.04
CA THR A 336 -11.46 -19.09 -27.11
C THR A 336 -10.76 -18.82 -28.43
#